data_AF-A1B791-F1
#
_entry.id   AF-A1B791-F1
#
_cell.length_a   1.000
_cell.length_b   1.000
_cell.length_c   1.000
_cell.angle_alpha   90.00
_cell.angle_beta   90.00
_cell.angle_gamma   90.00
#
_symmetry.space_group_name_H-M   'P 1'
#
loop_
_entity.id
_entity.type
_entity.pdbx_description
1 polymer ?
#
loop_
_entity_poly.entity_id
_entity_poly.type
_entity_poly.pdbx_seq_one_letter_code
_entity_poly.pdbx_strand_id
1 'polypeptide(L)'
;MKALVVADTLEPGATVNAVADRYGVQPNQLSAWRRLAKQGKLVLPSAPTDEPVFAPLVVCDPAPAPPSCDRRPAEEQIRIVIGEVRLELAADTSAVRLAEIVRALGAAPC
;
A
#
# COMPACT_ATOMS: atom_id res chain seq x y z
N MET A 1 18.44 12.37 23.35
CA MET A 1 18.92 13.78 23.37
C MET A 1 19.25 14.32 21.97
N LYS A 2 20.25 13.79 21.23
CA LYS A 2 20.64 14.31 19.89
C LYS A 2 19.47 14.45 18.89
N ALA A 3 18.57 13.46 18.86
CA ALA A 3 17.41 13.46 18.00
C ALA A 3 16.42 14.60 18.30
N LEU A 4 16.21 14.94 19.57
CA LEU A 4 15.37 16.07 19.98
C LEU A 4 16.00 17.40 19.54
N VAL A 5 17.30 17.57 19.78
CA VAL A 5 18.03 18.78 19.35
C VAL A 5 17.97 18.97 17.84
N VAL A 6 18.06 17.88 17.07
CA VAL A 6 17.88 17.93 15.60
C VAL A 6 16.43 18.23 15.23
N ALA A 7 15.44 17.65 15.90
CA ALA A 7 14.03 17.93 15.66
C ALA A 7 13.71 19.42 15.85
N ASP A 8 14.22 20.04 16.93
CA ASP A 8 14.07 21.49 17.17
C ASP A 8 14.65 22.37 16.05
N THR A 9 15.65 21.89 15.29
CA THR A 9 16.16 22.64 14.12
C THR A 9 15.25 22.57 12.88
N LEU A 10 14.24 21.70 12.90
CA LEU A 10 13.29 21.54 11.81
C LEU A 10 12.00 22.33 12.03
N GLU A 11 11.81 22.90 13.23
CA GLU A 11 10.69 23.78 13.53
C GLU A 11 10.70 25.02 12.62
N PRO A 12 9.53 25.50 12.15
CA PRO A 12 9.44 26.71 11.34
C PRO A 12 10.12 27.91 12.01
N GLY A 13 11.04 28.56 11.31
CA GLY A 13 11.77 29.73 11.82
C GLY A 13 12.95 29.41 12.75
N ALA A 14 13.23 28.13 13.05
CA ALA A 14 14.40 27.76 13.83
C ALA A 14 15.71 28.00 13.04
N THR A 15 16.72 28.56 13.71
CA THR A 15 18.09 28.67 13.16
C THR A 15 19.03 27.73 13.89
N VAL A 16 20.02 27.19 13.15
CA VAL A 16 20.99 26.24 13.71
C VAL A 16 21.76 26.85 14.88
N ASN A 17 22.13 28.13 14.80
CA ASN A 17 22.86 28.81 15.87
C ASN A 17 22.00 29.00 17.12
N ALA A 18 20.75 29.44 16.98
CA ALA A 18 19.86 29.60 18.14
C ALA A 18 19.60 28.27 18.87
N VAL A 19 19.44 27.18 18.12
CA VAL A 19 19.29 25.84 18.70
C VAL A 19 20.61 25.36 19.32
N ALA A 20 21.75 25.61 18.67
CA ALA A 20 23.06 25.28 19.18
C ALA A 20 23.31 25.94 20.56
N ASP A 21 23.04 27.24 20.66
CA ASP A 21 23.20 28.01 21.89
C ASP A 21 22.26 27.52 23.01
N ARG A 22 20.99 27.26 22.67
CA ARG A 22 19.98 26.75 23.62
C ARG A 22 20.37 25.42 24.26
N TYR A 23 21.01 24.55 23.49
CA TYR A 23 21.40 23.21 23.94
C TYR A 23 22.88 23.10 24.33
N GLY A 24 23.65 24.20 24.26
CA GLY A 24 25.09 24.21 24.56
C GLY A 24 25.91 23.30 23.65
N VAL A 25 25.49 23.12 22.39
CA VAL A 25 26.16 22.27 21.40
C VAL A 25 26.80 23.11 20.30
N GLN A 26 27.84 22.58 19.65
CA GLN A 26 28.49 23.28 18.54
C GLN A 26 27.64 23.21 17.25
N PRO A 27 27.48 24.30 16.49
CA PRO A 27 26.71 24.31 15.22
C PRO A 27 27.17 23.25 14.20
N ASN A 28 28.47 22.96 14.18
CA ASN A 28 29.06 21.92 13.32
C ASN A 28 28.56 20.51 13.68
N GLN A 29 28.36 20.22 14.97
CA GLN A 29 27.82 18.94 15.43
C GLN A 29 26.36 18.80 15.02
N LEU A 30 25.58 19.87 15.17
CA LEU A 30 24.19 19.95 14.72
C LEU A 30 24.06 19.69 13.22
N SER A 31 24.95 20.27 12.42
CA SER A 31 25.02 20.04 10.97
C SER A 31 25.31 18.57 10.64
N ALA A 32 26.26 17.95 11.35
CA ALA A 32 26.57 16.53 11.19
C ALA A 32 25.38 15.63 11.57
N TRP A 33 24.67 15.93 12.65
CA TRP A 33 23.50 15.15 13.08
C TRP A 33 22.29 15.33 12.16
N ARG A 34 22.05 16.54 11.64
CA ARG A 34 21.03 16.78 10.60
C ARG A 34 21.29 15.94 9.36
N ARG A 35 22.55 15.79 8.95
CA ARG A 35 22.92 14.90 7.83
C ARG A 35 22.62 13.44 8.14
N LEU A 36 22.91 12.97 9.35
CA LEU A 36 22.59 11.59 9.76
C LEU A 36 21.08 11.35 9.78
N ALA A 37 20.28 12.32 10.23
CA ALA A 37 18.82 12.23 10.22
C ALA A 37 18.27 12.13 8.80
N LYS A 38 18.75 12.96 7.87
CA LYS A 38 18.39 12.87 6.44
C LYS A 38 18.76 11.53 5.80
N GLN A 39 19.82 10.89 6.28
CA GLN A 39 20.24 9.55 5.82
C GLN A 39 19.49 8.40 6.50
N GLY A 40 18.52 8.68 7.39
CA GLY A 40 17.82 7.66 8.17
C GLY A 40 18.68 6.98 9.26
N LYS A 41 19.90 7.49 9.52
CA LYS A 41 20.84 6.95 10.52
C LYS A 41 20.65 7.55 11.91
N LEU A 42 19.82 8.59 12.01
CA LEU A 42 19.39 9.18 13.27
C LEU A 42 17.87 9.32 13.24
N VAL A 43 17.19 8.45 13.97
CA VAL A 43 15.72 8.47 14.07
C VAL A 43 15.30 9.70 14.87
N LEU A 44 14.44 10.52 14.28
CA LEU A 44 13.87 11.69 14.94
C LEU A 44 12.58 11.31 15.66
N PRO A 45 12.25 11.97 16.78
CA PRO A 45 10.93 11.83 17.38
C PRO A 45 9.87 12.27 16.36
N SER A 46 8.78 11.52 16.27
CA SER A 46 7.64 11.92 15.44
C SER A 46 7.16 13.30 15.88
N ALA A 47 7.10 14.23 14.93
CA ALA A 47 6.38 15.47 15.17
C ALA A 47 4.92 15.12 15.46
N PRO A 48 4.23 15.86 16.35
CA PRO A 48 2.78 15.81 16.44
C PRO A 48 2.21 16.47 15.17
N THR A 49 2.33 15.79 14.04
CA THR A 49 1.62 16.17 12.83
C THR A 49 0.16 15.76 13.01
N ASP A 50 -0.76 16.56 12.49
CA ASP A 50 -2.14 16.16 12.20
C ASP A 50 -2.14 15.15 11.02
N GLU A 51 -1.25 14.17 11.09
CA GLU A 51 -1.10 13.10 10.11
C GLU A 51 -2.21 12.09 10.35
N PRO A 52 -2.85 11.57 9.29
CA PRO A 52 -3.85 10.54 9.43
C PRO A 52 -3.20 9.32 10.10
N VAL A 53 -3.64 9.02 11.32
CA VAL A 53 -3.25 7.81 12.02
C VAL A 53 -3.74 6.63 11.18
N PHE A 54 -2.81 5.79 10.72
CA PHE A 54 -3.16 4.55 10.07
C PHE A 54 -3.81 3.62 11.11
N ALA A 55 -5.10 3.33 10.92
CA ALA A 55 -5.77 2.32 11.71
C ALA A 55 -5.10 0.94 11.46
N PRO A 56 -4.80 0.15 12.51
CA PRO A 56 -4.24 -1.18 12.34
C PRO A 56 -5.23 -2.07 11.57
N LEU A 57 -4.77 -2.69 10.49
CA LEU A 57 -5.55 -3.69 9.76
C LEU A 57 -5.63 -4.96 10.60
N VAL A 58 -6.79 -5.22 11.19
CA VAL A 58 -7.07 -6.47 11.88
C VAL A 58 -7.65 -7.44 10.85
N VAL A 59 -6.91 -8.50 10.54
CA VAL A 59 -7.42 -9.61 9.73
C VAL A 59 -8.18 -10.53 10.68
N CYS A 60 -9.51 -10.43 10.67
CA CYS A 60 -10.36 -11.41 11.34
C CYS A 60 -10.45 -12.66 10.48
N ASP A 61 -10.22 -13.83 11.08
CA ASP A 61 -10.60 -15.09 10.42
C ASP A 61 -12.10 -15.07 10.13
N PRO A 62 -12.53 -15.54 8.94
CA PRO A 62 -13.96 -15.62 8.64
C PRO A 62 -14.60 -16.52 9.69
N ALA A 63 -15.68 -16.03 10.30
CA ALA A 63 -16.49 -16.84 11.20
C ALA A 63 -16.82 -18.17 10.49
N PRO A 64 -16.72 -19.33 11.18
CA PRO A 64 -17.03 -20.61 10.56
C PRO A 64 -18.45 -20.53 10.02
N ALA A 65 -18.56 -20.61 8.69
CA ALA A 65 -19.86 -20.60 8.04
C ALA A 65 -20.69 -21.76 8.61
N PRO A 66 -22.01 -21.56 8.84
CA PRO A 66 -22.88 -22.69 9.17
C PRO A 66 -22.68 -23.78 8.10
N PRO A 67 -22.80 -25.07 8.45
CA PRO A 67 -22.70 -26.14 7.47
C PRO A 67 -23.75 -25.91 6.39
N SER A 68 -23.32 -25.33 5.27
CA SER A 68 -24.15 -25.21 4.08
C SER A 68 -24.26 -26.63 3.54
N CYS A 69 -25.40 -27.28 3.80
CA CYS A 69 -25.90 -28.30 2.91
C CYS A 69 -25.89 -27.66 1.51
N ASP A 70 -25.13 -28.24 0.60
CA ASP A 70 -24.89 -27.75 -0.76
C ASP A 70 -24.00 -26.50 -0.89
N ARG A 71 -22.75 -26.58 -0.41
CA ARG A 71 -21.66 -25.97 -1.18
C ARG A 71 -21.54 -26.76 -2.48
N ARG A 72 -22.36 -26.44 -3.48
CA ARG A 72 -21.97 -26.68 -4.87
C ARG A 72 -20.63 -25.94 -5.01
N PRO A 73 -19.52 -26.62 -5.36
CA PRO A 73 -18.25 -25.94 -5.53
C PRO A 73 -18.51 -24.74 -6.43
N ALA A 74 -17.98 -23.58 -6.06
CA ALA A 74 -18.06 -22.35 -6.85
C ALA A 74 -17.88 -22.78 -8.30
N GLU A 75 -18.95 -22.67 -9.07
CA GLU A 75 -19.08 -23.32 -10.37
C GLU A 75 -17.79 -23.04 -11.13
N GLU A 76 -17.01 -24.09 -11.39
CA GLU A 76 -15.80 -23.97 -12.19
C GLU A 76 -16.29 -23.38 -13.51
N GLN A 77 -16.08 -22.08 -13.69
CA GLN A 77 -16.56 -21.35 -14.84
C GLN A 77 -15.35 -20.71 -15.52
N ILE A 78 -15.26 -20.89 -16.83
CA ILE A 78 -14.26 -20.29 -17.68
C ILE A 78 -14.74 -18.87 -18.00
N ARG A 79 -14.00 -17.86 -17.54
CA ARG A 79 -14.25 -16.46 -17.87
C ARG A 79 -13.26 -15.97 -18.93
N ILE A 80 -13.77 -15.46 -20.05
CA ILE A 80 -12.96 -14.89 -21.13
C ILE A 80 -13.41 -13.45 -21.36
N VAL A 81 -12.45 -12.54 -21.57
CA VAL A 81 -12.69 -11.13 -21.85
C VAL A 81 -12.02 -10.74 -23.16
N ILE A 82 -12.79 -10.18 -24.10
CA ILE A 82 -12.33 -9.67 -25.40
C ILE A 82 -12.88 -8.26 -25.57
N GLY A 83 -12.06 -7.24 -25.34
CA GLY A 83 -12.52 -5.84 -25.29
C GLY A 83 -13.61 -5.66 -24.22
N GLU A 84 -14.78 -5.17 -24.64
CA GLU A 84 -15.96 -5.00 -23.78
C GLU A 84 -16.80 -6.28 -23.61
N VAL A 85 -16.52 -7.34 -24.39
CA VAL A 85 -17.29 -8.58 -24.34
C VAL A 85 -16.76 -9.47 -23.22
N ARG A 86 -17.65 -9.87 -22.31
CA ARG A 86 -17.39 -10.85 -21.25
C ARG A 86 -18.16 -12.14 -21.52
N LEU A 87 -17.46 -13.25 -21.52
CA LEU A 87 -18.01 -14.59 -21.63
C LEU A 87 -17.84 -15.33 -20.30
N GLU A 88 -18.91 -15.98 -19.85
CA GLU A 88 -18.91 -16.88 -18.70
C GLU A 88 -19.49 -18.21 -19.17
N LEU A 89 -18.69 -19.27 -19.05
CA LEU A 89 -18.97 -20.59 -19.59
C LEU A 89 -18.72 -21.63 -18.49
N ALA A 90 -19.45 -22.74 -18.50
CA ALA A 90 -19.17 -23.85 -17.58
C ALA A 90 -17.78 -24.46 -17.87
N ALA A 91 -17.07 -24.96 -16.85
CA ALA A 91 -15.73 -25.53 -17.02
C ALA A 91 -15.69 -26.82 -17.84
N ASP A 92 -16.82 -27.52 -17.95
CA ASP A 92 -16.97 -28.68 -18.83
C ASP A 92 -17.23 -28.30 -20.29
N THR A 93 -17.24 -27.00 -20.63
CA THR A 93 -17.35 -26.53 -22.01
C THR A 93 -16.21 -27.10 -22.86
N SER A 94 -16.55 -27.82 -23.92
CA SER A 94 -15.56 -28.42 -24.81
C SER A 94 -14.73 -27.35 -25.53
N ALA A 95 -13.44 -27.66 -25.75
CA ALA A 95 -12.52 -26.76 -26.47
C ALA A 95 -13.01 -26.43 -27.89
N VAL A 96 -13.74 -27.34 -28.54
CA VAL A 96 -14.32 -27.13 -29.86
C VAL A 96 -15.40 -26.03 -29.82
N ARG A 97 -16.35 -26.16 -28.88
CA ARG A 97 -17.43 -25.17 -28.68
C ARG A 97 -16.85 -23.79 -28.32
N LEU A 98 -15.82 -23.77 -27.47
CA LEU A 98 -15.12 -22.54 -27.09
C LEU A 98 -14.47 -21.86 -28.30
N ALA A 99 -13.76 -22.63 -29.13
CA ALA A 99 -13.11 -22.11 -30.33
C ALA A 99 -14.11 -21.58 -31.36
N GLU A 100 -15.27 -22.23 -31.51
CA GLU A 100 -16.36 -21.75 -32.37
C GLU A 100 -16.90 -20.39 -31.91
N ILE A 101 -17.15 -20.24 -30.60
CA ILE A 101 -17.64 -18.99 -30.01
C ILE A 101 -16.60 -17.87 -30.21
N VAL A 102 -15.34 -18.12 -29.88
CA VAL A 102 -14.26 -17.13 -30.04
C VAL A 102 -14.08 -16.74 -31.52
N ARG A 103 -14.15 -17.70 -32.44
CA ARG A 103 -14.07 -17.42 -33.88
C ARG A 103 -15.25 -16.59 -34.37
N ALA A 104 -16.47 -16.88 -33.91
CA ALA A 104 -17.65 -16.10 -34.26
C ALA A 104 -17.55 -14.65 -33.79
N LEU A 105 -17.04 -14.43 -32.57
CA LEU A 105 -16.81 -13.08 -32.03
C LEU A 105 -15.73 -12.31 -32.81
N GLY A 106 -14.68 -12.98 -33.28
CA GLY A 106 -13.64 -12.36 -34.11
C GLY A 106 -14.04 -12.17 -35.58
N ALA A 107 -15.07 -12.86 -36.05
CA ALA A 107 -15.55 -12.80 -37.44
C ALA A 107 -16.71 -11.82 -37.65
N ALA A 108 -17.16 -11.13 -36.59
CA ALA A 108 -18.03 -9.97 -36.71
C ALA A 108 -17.15 -8.72 -36.91
N PRO A 109 -16.88 -8.28 -38.15
CA PRO A 109 -16.30 -6.96 -38.36
C PRO A 109 -17.35 -5.92 -37.93
N CYS A 110 -16.90 -4.93 -37.15
CA CYS A 110 -17.58 -3.64 -37.09
C CYS A 110 -17.65 -3.01 -38.49
#